data_AF-A0A942QD98-F1
#
_entry.id   AF-A0A942QD98-F1
#
_cell.length_a   1.000
_cell.length_b   1.000
_cell.length_c   1.000
_cell.angle_alpha   90.00
_cell.angle_beta   90.00
_cell.angle_gamma   90.00
#
_symmetry.space_group_name_H-M   'P 1'
#
loop_
_entity.id
_entity.type
_entity.pdbx_description
1 polymer ?
#
loop_
_entity_poly.entity_id
_entity_poly.type
_entity_poly.pdbx_seq_one_letter_code
_entity_poly.pdbx_strand_id
1 'polypeptide(L)' 'MRRLATTKRFERDLKRLGRRGKNLDKLFLVVEKRQLGEGLEPRHRPHALTGNWQPFWELHIVISVRQSISPFKLTA' A
#
# COMPACT_ATOMS: atom_id res chain seq x y z
N MET A 1 -1.15 3.56 -19.27
CA MET A 1 -0.57 3.98 -17.97
C MET A 1 -1.46 5.06 -17.37
N ARG A 2 -2.00 4.89 -16.16
CA ARG A 2 -2.88 5.90 -15.54
C ARG A 2 -2.06 7.10 -15.03
N ARG A 3 -2.61 8.30 -15.09
CA ARG A 3 -1.96 9.53 -14.58
C ARG A 3 -1.99 9.52 -13.06
N LEU A 4 -0.81 9.66 -12.44
CA LEU A 4 -0.69 9.84 -10.99
C LEU A 4 -0.78 11.34 -10.65
N ALA A 5 -1.58 11.66 -9.65
CA ALA A 5 -1.65 12.99 -9.06
C ALA A 5 -1.59 12.86 -7.53
N THR A 6 -0.71 13.63 -6.90
CA THR A 6 -0.54 13.67 -5.44
C THR A 6 -1.09 14.98 -4.89
N THR A 7 -1.47 14.98 -3.62
CA THR A 7 -1.86 16.19 -2.90
C THR A 7 -0.73 16.67 -1.99
N LYS A 8 -0.66 17.97 -1.70
CA LYS A 8 0.29 18.51 -0.72
C LYS A 8 0.14 17.89 0.68
N ARG A 9 -1.06 17.41 1.02
CA ARG A 9 -1.29 16.65 2.27
C ARG A 9 -0.60 15.29 2.21
N PHE A 10 -0.76 14.57 1.11
CA PHE A 10 -0.13 13.28 0.89
C PHE A 10 1.41 13.36 0.95
N GLU A 11 2.03 14.36 0.33
CA GLU A 11 3.49 14.54 0.39
C GLU A 11 4.00 14.80 1.81
N ARG A 12 3.26 15.58 2.62
CA ARG A 12 3.60 15.80 4.02
C ARG A 12 3.49 14.51 4.83
N ASP A 13 2.48 13.70 4.56
CA ASP A 13 2.27 12.41 5.22
C ASP A 13 3.35 11.39 4.82
N LEU A 14 3.78 11.36 3.56
CA LEU A 14 4.94 10.56 3.12
C LEU A 14 6.22 10.94 3.87
N LYS A 15 6.53 12.24 3.96
CA LYS A 15 7.70 12.71 4.72
C LYS A 15 7.60 12.31 6.20
N ARG A 16 6.41 12.38 6.79
CA ARG A 16 6.15 11.96 8.18
C ARG A 16 6.34 10.45 8.36
N LEU A 17 5.89 9.63 7.43
CA LEU A 17 6.05 8.18 7.46
C LEU A 17 7.52 7.76 7.31
N GLY A 18 8.26 8.41 6.41
CA GLY A 18 9.71 8.22 6.27
C GLY A 18 10.47 8.55 7.55
N ARG A 19 10.14 9.67 8.21
CA ARG A 19 10.71 10.03 9.53
C ARG A 19 10.39 9.01 10.63
N ARG A 20 9.28 8.27 10.51
CA ARG A 20 8.88 7.21 11.47
C ARG A 20 9.51 5.84 11.15
N GLY A 21 10.37 5.75 10.13
CA GLY A 21 11.01 4.50 9.73
C GLY A 21 10.05 3.46 9.16
N LYS A 22 8.89 3.88 8.62
CA LYS A 22 7.98 2.95 7.95
C LYS A 22 8.53 2.61 6.57
N ASN A 23 8.42 1.34 6.17
CA ASN A 23 8.80 0.90 4.83
C ASN A 23 7.83 1.48 3.79
N LEU A 24 8.32 2.41 2.96
CA LEU A 24 7.55 3.04 1.88
C LEU A 24 7.52 2.20 0.60
N ASP A 25 8.42 1.24 0.44
CA ASP A 25 8.49 0.37 -0.75
C ASP A 25 7.18 -0.38 -0.98
N LYS A 26 6.53 -0.81 0.12
CA LYS A 26 5.21 -1.44 0.07
C LYS A 26 4.13 -0.54 -0.53
N LEU A 27 4.18 0.75 -0.25
CA LEU A 27 3.26 1.73 -0.84
C LEU A 27 3.53 1.88 -2.34
N PHE A 28 4.80 2.02 -2.74
CA PHE A 28 5.18 2.19 -4.14
C PHE A 28 4.79 0.99 -5.00
N LEU A 29 5.04 -0.24 -4.53
CA LEU A 29 4.65 -1.48 -5.20
C LEU A 29 3.14 -1.54 -5.49
N VAL A 30 2.33 -1.13 -4.51
CA VAL A 30 0.87 -1.14 -4.65
C VAL A 30 0.41 -0.08 -5.65
N VAL A 31 1.00 1.11 -5.62
CA VAL A 31 0.70 2.19 -6.58
C VAL A 31 1.05 1.76 -7.99
N GLU A 32 2.21 1.13 -8.18
CA GLU A 32 2.66 0.60 -9.47
C GLU A 32 1.69 -0.46 -10.02
N LYS A 33 1.36 -1.48 -9.22
CA LYS A 33 0.35 -2.50 -9.58
C LYS A 33 -0.96 -1.86 -10.01
N ARG A 34 -1.42 -0.85 -9.27
CA ARG A 34 -2.68 -0.14 -9.59
C ARG A 34 -2.58 0.70 -10.87
N GLN A 35 -1.40 1.22 -11.19
CA GLN A 35 -1.12 1.99 -12.40
C GLN A 35 -1.04 1.11 -13.65
N LEU A 36 -0.49 -0.11 -13.49
CA LEU A 36 -0.45 -1.17 -14.50
C LEU A 36 -1.82 -1.82 -14.73
N GLY A 37 -2.76 -1.66 -13.80
CA GLY A 37 -4.08 -2.26 -13.88
C GLY A 37 -4.11 -3.71 -13.39
N GLU A 38 -3.07 -4.15 -12.70
CA GLU A 38 -3.00 -5.47 -12.09
C GLU A 38 -3.97 -5.59 -10.92
N GLY A 39 -4.45 -6.81 -10.70
CA GLY A 39 -5.28 -7.14 -9.55
C GLY A 39 -4.50 -6.94 -8.25
N LEU A 40 -5.07 -6.17 -7.32
CA LEU A 40 -4.52 -6.09 -5.97
C LEU A 40 -4.92 -7.34 -5.19
N GLU A 41 -3.99 -7.87 -4.41
CA GLU A 41 -4.28 -9.05 -3.61
C GLU A 41 -5.36 -8.77 -2.56
N PRO A 42 -6.23 -9.75 -2.22
CA PRO A 42 -7.35 -9.55 -1.30
C PRO A 42 -6.95 -9.04 0.09
N ARG A 43 -5.70 -9.28 0.51
CA ARG A 43 -5.14 -8.75 1.75
C ARG A 43 -5.27 -7.23 1.86
N HIS A 44 -5.14 -6.51 0.75
CA HIS A 44 -5.18 -5.05 0.75
C HIS A 44 -6.57 -4.45 0.99
N ARG A 45 -7.63 -5.28 1.02
CA ARG A 45 -9.03 -4.90 1.33
C ARG A 45 -9.46 -3.57 0.68
N PRO A 46 -9.36 -3.45 -0.66
CA PRO A 46 -9.81 -2.26 -1.36
C PRO A 46 -11.31 -2.06 -1.11
N HIS A 47 -11.68 -0.89 -0.61
CA HIS A 47 -13.09 -0.54 -0.43
C HIS A 47 -13.32 0.95 -0.68
N ALA A 48 -14.53 1.28 -1.14
CA ALA A 48 -14.93 2.66 -1.37
C ALA A 48 -15.23 3.34 -0.04
N LEU A 49 -14.75 4.57 0.13
CA LEU A 49 -15.10 5.39 1.28
C LEU A 49 -16.50 5.96 1.10
N THR A 50 -17.25 6.05 2.21
CA THR A 50 -18.63 6.55 2.23
C THR A 50 -18.70 7.98 2.81
N GLY A 51 -19.86 8.63 2.68
CA GLY A 51 -20.09 9.99 3.18
C GLY A 51 -19.30 11.07 2.42
N ASN A 52 -18.72 12.03 3.14
CA ASN A 52 -17.94 13.15 2.59
C ASN A 52 -16.66 12.72 1.84
N TRP A 53 -16.29 11.45 1.96
CA TRP A 53 -15.12 10.88 1.31
C TRP A 53 -15.48 10.15 0.00
N GLN A 54 -16.71 10.24 -0.48
CA GLN A 54 -17.00 9.88 -1.86
C GLN A 54 -16.39 10.92 -2.81
N PRO A 55 -15.80 10.52 -3.95
CA PRO A 55 -15.73 9.17 -4.51
C PRO A 55 -14.38 8.45 -4.24
N PHE A 56 -13.71 8.73 -3.12
CA PHE A 56 -12.38 8.19 -2.83
C PHE A 56 -12.43 6.71 -2.40
N TRP A 57 -11.27 6.04 -2.56
CA TRP A 57 -11.07 4.64 -2.21
C TRP A 57 -10.01 4.51 -1.12
N GLU A 58 -10.17 3.52 -0.27
CA GLU A 58 -9.23 3.11 0.77
C GLU A 58 -8.57 1.77 0.43
N LEU A 59 -7.30 1.65 0.83
CA LEU A 59 -6.54 0.43 0.71
C LEU A 59 -5.60 0.25 1.91
N HIS A 60 -5.54 -0.95 2.46
CA HIS A 60 -4.64 -1.29 3.56
C HIS A 60 -3.28 -1.78 3.04
N ILE A 61 -2.20 -1.09 3.40
CA ILE A 61 -0.82 -1.43 2.97
C ILE A 61 -0.10 -2.31 4.01
N VAL A 62 -0.48 -2.18 5.29
CA VAL A 62 0.07 -2.98 6.39
C VAL A 62 -0.95 -4.04 6.77
N ILE A 63 -0.81 -5.24 6.21
CA ILE A 63 -1.42 -6.45 6.76
C ILE A 63 -0.30 -7.24 7.40
N SER A 64 -0.15 -7.10 8.72
CA SER A 64 0.64 -8.04 9.50
C SER A 64 -0.12 -9.36 9.60
N VAL A 65 -0.16 -10.13 8.52
CA VAL A 65 0.04 -11.57 8.70
C VAL A 65 1.48 -11.69 9.12
N ARG A 66 1.74 -12.20 10.33
CA ARG A 66 3.09 -12.62 10.74
C ARG A 66 3.70 -13.29 9.52
N GLN A 67 4.80 -12.74 8.98
CA GLN A 67 5.60 -13.54 8.10
C GLN A 67 5.97 -14.75 8.95
N SER A 68 5.39 -15.91 8.65
CA SER A 68 6.01 -17.16 9.00
C SER A 68 7.39 -17.04 8.36
N ILE A 69 8.39 -16.75 9.18
CA ILE A 69 9.75 -17.13 8.89
C ILE A 69 9.63 -18.65 8.78
N SER A 70 9.45 -19.16 7.55
CA SER A 70 9.57 -20.59 7.30
C SER A 70 11.05 -20.90 7.51
N PRO A 71 11.43 -21.66 8.55
CA PRO A 71 12.84 -21.94 8.80
C PRO A 71 13.39 -23.07 7.92
N PHE A 72 12.63 -23.59 6.95
CA PHE A 72 13.01 -24.76 6.17
C PHE A 72 13.49 -24.40 4.76
N LYS A 73 14.68 -23.81 4.69
CA LYS A 73 15.64 -24.03 3.59
C LYS A 73 17.06 -24.09 4.17
N LEU A 74 17.30 -25.11 4.97
CA LEU A 74 18.65 -25.67 5.17
C LEU A 74 18.57 -27.10 4.64
N THR A 75 18.82 -27.25 3.35
CA THR A 75 19.22 -28.54 2.78
C THR A 75 20.75 -28.58 2.87
N ALA A 76 21.25 -29.51 3.68
CA ALA A 76 22.61 -30.03 3.58
C ALA A 76 22.74 -30.94 2.36
#